data_AF-A0A8N1S551-F1
#
_entry.id   AF-A0A8N1S551-F1
#
_cell.length_a   1.000
_cell.length_b   1.000
_cell.length_c   1.000
_cell.angle_alpha   90.00
_cell.angle_beta   90.00
_cell.angle_gamma   90.00
#
_symmetry.space_group_name_H-M   'P 1'
#
loop_
_entity.id
_entity.type
_entity.pdbx_description
1 polymer ?
#
loop_
_entity_poly.entity_id
_entity_poly.type
_entity_poly.pdbx_seq_one_letter_code
_entity_poly.pdbx_strand_id
1 'polypeptide(L)'
;MYHPFHLHGYSFCVMYADQFVNARNKDDITDEDVFKEINAHVNRLKSGYYQNCAPKDTVIVPNTGFVIIRFKANNPGWWFFHCHFIWHTVAGMNVVFHVGTNRDLPNVPSDFPQCYNWTPPVNDYYDNNNNYYYYGK
;
A
#
# COMPACT_ATOMS: atom_id res chain seq x y z
N MET A 1 -4.73 13.41 10.87
CA MET A 1 -3.52 12.55 10.91
C MET A 1 -2.96 12.42 9.49
N TYR A 2 -1.64 12.21 9.34
CA TYR A 2 -1.01 11.95 8.04
C TYR A 2 -0.87 10.44 7.84
N HIS A 3 -1.02 9.96 6.61
CA HIS A 3 -0.93 8.52 6.30
C HIS A 3 0.10 8.28 5.18
N PRO A 4 1.29 7.72 5.48
CA PRO A 4 2.25 7.33 4.45
C PRO A 4 1.72 6.08 3.75
N PHE A 5 1.39 6.15 2.47
CA PHE A 5 0.95 5.00 1.68
C PHE A 5 2.09 4.46 0.84
N HIS A 6 2.33 3.15 0.96
CA HIS A 6 3.37 2.41 0.25
C HIS A 6 2.76 1.38 -0.70
N LEU A 7 3.30 1.26 -1.91
CA LEU A 7 2.90 0.28 -2.93
C LEU A 7 4.02 -0.72 -3.22
N HIS A 8 3.76 -2.00 -3.01
CA HIS A 8 4.71 -3.06 -3.35
C HIS A 8 4.80 -3.26 -4.87
N GLY A 9 5.96 -3.70 -5.36
CA GLY A 9 6.17 -4.14 -6.75
C GLY A 9 6.18 -3.04 -7.81
N TYR A 10 5.99 -1.77 -7.41
CA TYR A 10 5.93 -0.63 -8.32
C TYR A 10 6.60 0.60 -7.71
N SER A 11 7.11 1.47 -8.59
CA SER A 11 7.15 2.90 -8.33
C SER A 11 5.95 3.56 -9.01
N PHE A 12 5.41 4.62 -8.40
CA PHE A 12 4.35 5.46 -8.95
C PHE A 12 4.78 6.93 -9.05
N CYS A 13 4.17 7.64 -9.99
CA CYS A 13 4.28 9.09 -10.09
C CYS A 13 3.31 9.74 -9.10
N VAL A 14 3.79 10.65 -8.26
CA VAL A 14 2.91 11.57 -7.53
C VAL A 14 2.52 12.69 -8.49
N MET A 15 1.27 12.70 -8.91
CA MET A 15 0.75 13.60 -9.94
C MET A 15 0.32 14.93 -9.33
N TYR A 16 -0.38 14.87 -8.20
CA TYR A 16 -0.89 16.02 -7.48
C TYR A 16 -1.12 15.65 -6.02
N ALA A 17 -0.96 16.59 -5.11
CA ALA A 17 -1.26 16.42 -3.70
C ALA A 17 -1.71 17.77 -3.14
N ASP A 18 -2.79 17.78 -2.37
CA ASP A 18 -3.37 19.01 -1.85
C ASP A 18 -4.23 18.72 -0.61
N GLN A 19 -4.66 19.78 0.06
CA GLN A 19 -5.57 19.74 1.21
C GLN A 19 -6.84 20.53 0.91
N PHE A 20 -7.97 20.08 1.45
CA PHE A 20 -9.21 20.83 1.37
C PHE A 20 -9.11 22.02 2.34
N VAL A 21 -8.95 23.23 1.79
CA VAL A 21 -8.58 24.47 2.52
C VAL A 21 -9.49 24.79 3.72
N ASN A 22 -10.77 24.41 3.66
CA ASN A 22 -11.75 24.70 4.71
C ASN A 22 -12.10 23.48 5.58
N ALA A 23 -11.45 22.33 5.37
CA ALA A 23 -11.75 21.11 6.12
C ALA A 23 -10.81 20.97 7.33
N ARG A 24 -11.40 21.00 8.53
CA ARG A 24 -10.70 20.71 9.80
C ARG A 24 -10.66 19.21 10.06
N ASN A 25 -11.70 18.50 9.63
CA ASN A 25 -11.84 17.05 9.78
C ASN A 25 -12.52 16.42 8.54
N LYS A 26 -12.73 15.10 8.57
CA LYS A 26 -13.32 14.34 7.46
C LYS A 26 -14.75 14.80 7.13
N ASP A 27 -15.53 15.16 8.13
CA ASP A 27 -16.95 15.48 7.99
C ASP A 27 -17.17 16.85 7.33
N ASP A 28 -16.11 17.68 7.27
CA ASP A 28 -16.09 18.93 6.53
C ASP A 28 -15.85 18.74 5.02
N ILE A 29 -15.51 17.52 4.57
CA ILE A 29 -15.22 17.21 3.17
C ILE A 29 -16.47 16.61 2.54
N THR A 30 -17.05 17.32 1.59
CA THR A 30 -18.25 16.89 0.88
C THR A 30 -17.93 16.14 -0.41
N ASP A 31 -18.90 15.40 -0.94
CA ASP A 31 -18.79 14.79 -2.28
C ASP A 31 -18.55 15.86 -3.35
N GLU A 32 -19.12 17.05 -3.21
CA GLU A 32 -18.90 18.17 -4.12
C GLU A 32 -17.42 18.60 -4.16
N ASP A 33 -16.77 18.69 -2.99
CA ASP A 33 -15.34 19.00 -2.90
C ASP A 33 -14.49 17.96 -3.63
N VAL A 34 -14.83 16.67 -3.45
CA VAL A 34 -14.14 15.57 -4.12
C VAL A 34 -14.36 15.62 -5.63
N PHE A 35 -15.60 15.83 -6.09
CA PHE A 35 -15.92 15.92 -7.52
C PHE A 35 -15.26 17.12 -8.19
N LYS A 36 -15.14 18.24 -7.48
CA LYS A 36 -14.39 19.41 -7.96
C LYS A 36 -12.93 19.08 -8.25
N GLU A 37 -12.26 18.36 -7.35
CA GLU A 37 -10.87 17.95 -7.55
C GLU A 37 -10.71 16.89 -8.63
N ILE A 38 -11.66 15.95 -8.76
CA ILE A 38 -11.69 14.98 -9.87
C ILE A 38 -11.80 15.71 -11.22
N ASN A 39 -12.73 16.68 -11.34
CA ASN A 39 -12.89 17.47 -12.55
C ASN A 39 -11.64 18.30 -12.87
N ALA A 40 -11.03 18.91 -11.85
CA ALA A 40 -9.77 19.63 -12.01
C ALA A 40 -8.64 18.69 -12.46
N HIS A 41 -8.57 17.46 -11.93
CA HIS A 41 -7.61 16.45 -12.38
C HIS A 41 -7.78 16.11 -13.87
N VAL A 42 -9.02 15.90 -14.33
CA VAL A 42 -9.31 15.65 -15.75
C VAL A 42 -8.86 16.81 -16.64
N ASN A 43 -9.07 18.05 -16.21
CA ASN A 43 -8.61 19.22 -16.95
C ASN A 43 -7.06 19.30 -17.00
N ARG A 44 -6.38 19.02 -15.88
CA ARG A 44 -4.91 18.91 -15.80
C ARG A 44 -4.36 17.81 -16.72
N LEU A 45 -5.07 16.68 -16.85
CA LEU A 45 -4.72 15.62 -17.80
C LEU A 45 -4.79 16.11 -19.25
N LYS A 46 -5.91 16.75 -19.62
CA LYS A 46 -6.16 17.24 -21.00
C LYS A 46 -5.21 18.35 -21.42
N SER A 47 -4.81 19.21 -20.50
CA SER A 47 -3.86 20.31 -20.79
C SER A 47 -2.40 19.85 -20.86
N GLY A 48 -2.11 18.59 -20.52
CA GLY A 48 -0.74 18.11 -20.40
C GLY A 48 -0.02 18.71 -19.18
N TYR A 49 -0.72 19.14 -18.13
CA TYR A 49 -0.08 19.76 -16.96
C TYR A 49 1.01 18.87 -16.33
N TYR A 50 0.79 17.55 -16.32
CA TYR A 50 1.73 16.59 -15.75
C TYR A 50 2.83 16.22 -16.75
N GLN A 51 3.86 17.06 -16.84
CA GLN A 51 4.98 16.89 -17.76
C GLN A 51 6.06 15.92 -17.24
N ASN A 52 6.30 15.92 -15.92
CA ASN A 52 7.36 15.14 -15.30
C ASN A 52 6.80 14.21 -14.21
N CYS A 53 7.41 13.03 -14.11
CA CYS A 53 7.13 12.06 -13.06
C CYS A 53 8.30 12.05 -12.07
N ALA A 54 8.00 12.24 -10.79
CA ALA A 54 8.91 11.90 -9.70
C ALA A 54 8.50 10.51 -9.18
N PRO A 55 9.14 9.41 -9.64
CA PRO A 55 8.78 8.06 -9.20
C PRO A 55 9.10 7.89 -7.70
N LYS A 56 8.14 7.36 -6.96
CA LYS A 56 8.23 7.01 -5.54
C LYS A 56 7.51 5.70 -5.29
N ASP A 57 7.89 4.96 -4.25
CA ASP A 57 7.11 3.82 -3.75
C ASP A 57 6.19 4.20 -2.58
N THR A 58 6.39 5.40 -2.02
CA THR A 58 5.71 5.88 -0.82
C THR A 58 5.36 7.36 -0.94
N VAL A 59 4.16 7.74 -0.49
CA VAL A 59 3.73 9.14 -0.42
C VAL A 59 2.90 9.40 0.84
N ILE A 60 3.07 10.57 1.44
CA ILE A 60 2.28 11.00 2.59
C ILE A 60 0.96 11.57 2.08
N VAL A 61 -0.16 10.98 2.49
CA VAL A 61 -1.48 11.58 2.35
C VAL A 61 -1.67 12.60 3.48
N PRO A 62 -1.86 13.89 3.16
CA PRO A 62 -2.04 14.92 4.17
C PRO A 62 -3.36 14.77 4.92
N ASN A 63 -3.40 15.27 6.15
CA ASN A 63 -4.66 15.38 6.89
C ASN A 63 -5.66 16.20 6.07
N THR A 64 -6.93 15.80 6.04
CA THR A 64 -7.99 16.50 5.30
C THR A 64 -7.60 16.84 3.86
N GLY A 65 -6.90 15.93 3.19
CA GLY A 65 -6.45 16.13 1.82
C GLY A 65 -6.35 14.83 1.04
N PHE A 66 -5.68 14.90 -0.09
CA PHE A 66 -5.61 13.81 -1.04
C PHE A 66 -4.29 13.79 -1.79
N VAL A 67 -4.02 12.66 -2.42
CA VAL A 67 -2.90 12.47 -3.34
C VAL A 67 -3.41 11.73 -4.55
N ILE A 68 -3.05 12.21 -5.73
CA ILE A 68 -3.28 11.53 -7.01
C ILE A 68 -1.98 10.88 -7.43
N ILE A 69 -1.98 9.56 -7.54
CA ILE A 69 -0.84 8.77 -8.03
C ILE A 69 -1.14 8.14 -9.38
N ARG A 70 -0.09 7.84 -10.15
CA ARG A 70 -0.18 7.06 -11.39
C ARG A 70 0.89 5.98 -11.38
N PHE A 71 0.49 4.74 -11.62
CA PHE A 71 1.41 3.63 -11.92
C PHE A 71 0.95 2.89 -13.16
N LYS A 72 1.87 2.15 -13.79
CA LYS A 72 1.56 1.29 -14.92
C LYS A 72 1.42 -0.13 -14.39
N ALA A 73 0.27 -0.77 -14.53
CA ALA A 73 0.03 -2.14 -14.08
C ALA A 73 0.67 -3.16 -15.04
N ASN A 74 2.00 -3.25 -15.05
CA ASN A 74 2.80 -4.10 -15.95
C ASN A 74 3.65 -5.17 -15.22
N ASN A 75 3.42 -5.35 -13.93
CA ASN A 75 4.08 -6.36 -13.11
C ASN A 75 3.01 -7.31 -12.55
N PRO A 76 2.78 -8.48 -13.17
CA PRO A 76 1.79 -9.45 -12.71
C PRO A 76 2.06 -9.92 -11.28
N GLY A 77 1.02 -10.00 -10.45
CA GLY A 77 1.15 -10.36 -9.04
C GLY A 77 0.03 -9.80 -8.15
N TRP A 78 0.18 -10.04 -6.85
CA TRP A 78 -0.65 -9.46 -5.80
C TRP A 78 0.19 -8.45 -5.01
N TRP A 79 -0.15 -7.18 -5.15
CA TRP A 79 0.66 -6.08 -4.62
C TRP A 79 -0.05 -5.39 -3.47
N PHE A 80 0.58 -5.43 -2.30
CA PHE A 80 0.06 -4.80 -1.10
C PHE A 80 0.21 -3.29 -1.19
N PHE A 81 -0.89 -2.57 -1.01
CA PHE A 81 -0.92 -1.11 -0.94
C PHE A 81 -1.51 -0.69 0.39
N HIS A 82 -0.69 -0.08 1.24
CA HIS A 82 -1.05 0.08 2.64
C HIS A 82 -0.49 1.34 3.26
N CYS A 83 -1.11 1.78 4.35
CA CYS A 83 -0.46 2.74 5.23
C CYS A 83 0.78 2.08 5.84
N HIS A 84 1.94 2.74 5.79
CA HIS A 84 3.23 2.27 6.29
C HIS A 84 3.43 2.61 7.79
N PHE A 85 2.36 2.98 8.49
CA PHE A 85 2.33 3.04 9.95
C PHE A 85 1.71 1.75 10.47
N ILE A 86 2.53 0.92 11.14
CA ILE A 86 2.20 -0.49 11.43
C ILE A 86 0.85 -0.66 12.12
N TRP A 87 0.48 0.23 13.05
CA TRP A 87 -0.80 0.17 13.75
C TRP A 87 -1.99 0.36 12.82
N HIS A 88 -1.87 1.22 11.79
CA HIS A 88 -2.91 1.37 10.78
C HIS A 88 -2.95 0.19 9.82
N THR A 89 -1.78 -0.36 9.45
CA THR A 89 -1.72 -1.55 8.60
C THR A 89 -2.45 -2.73 9.25
N VAL A 90 -2.14 -2.99 10.52
CA VAL A 90 -2.73 -4.08 11.32
C VAL A 90 -4.21 -3.82 11.59
N ALA A 91 -4.64 -2.56 11.74
CA ALA A 91 -6.04 -2.19 11.87
C ALA A 91 -6.85 -2.30 10.56
N GLY A 92 -6.21 -2.62 9.43
CA GLY A 92 -6.89 -2.87 8.15
C GLY A 92 -6.82 -1.73 7.13
N MET A 93 -5.95 -0.74 7.31
CA MET A 93 -5.76 0.36 6.35
C MET A 93 -4.87 -0.07 5.17
N ASN A 94 -5.39 -1.00 4.37
CA ASN A 94 -4.70 -1.62 3.27
C ASN A 94 -5.66 -2.13 2.18
N VAL A 95 -5.12 -2.36 0.99
CA VAL A 95 -5.76 -3.04 -0.15
C VAL A 95 -4.72 -3.87 -0.90
N VAL A 96 -5.18 -4.82 -1.72
CA VAL A 96 -4.31 -5.62 -2.60
C VAL A 96 -4.70 -5.37 -4.05
N PHE A 97 -3.73 -5.00 -4.89
CA PHE A 97 -3.90 -4.96 -6.33
C PHE A 97 -3.52 -6.31 -6.95
N HIS A 98 -4.47 -6.96 -7.61
CA HIS A 98 -4.21 -8.11 -8.45
C HIS A 98 -3.98 -7.65 -9.90
N VAL A 99 -2.78 -7.92 -10.43
CA VAL A 99 -2.38 -7.54 -11.79
C VAL A 99 -2.10 -8.81 -12.58
N GLY A 100 -2.67 -8.91 -13.78
CA GLY A 100 -2.51 -10.06 -14.66
C GLY A 100 -3.41 -11.25 -14.31
N THR A 101 -3.03 -12.42 -14.79
CA THR A 101 -3.67 -13.72 -14.60
C THR A 101 -2.67 -14.74 -14.07
N ASN A 102 -3.16 -15.91 -13.64
CA ASN A 102 -2.28 -16.99 -13.19
C ASN A 102 -1.24 -17.45 -14.24
N ARG A 103 -1.48 -17.19 -15.53
CA ARG A 103 -0.54 -17.53 -16.62
C ARG A 103 0.60 -16.51 -16.76
N ASP A 104 0.40 -15.30 -16.24
CA ASP A 104 1.37 -14.21 -16.30
C ASP A 104 2.35 -14.27 -15.12
N LEU A 105 2.09 -15.14 -14.14
CA LEU A 105 2.92 -15.32 -12.96
C LEU A 105 4.06 -16.32 -13.22
N PRO A 106 5.23 -16.12 -12.60
CA PRO A 106 6.27 -17.13 -12.61
C PRO A 106 5.79 -18.40 -11.89
N ASN A 107 6.37 -19.54 -12.28
CA ASN A 107 6.14 -20.78 -11.54
C ASN A 107 6.58 -20.61 -10.08
N VAL A 108 5.77 -21.13 -9.16
CA VAL A 108 6.09 -21.15 -7.74
C VAL A 108 7.38 -21.96 -7.54
N PRO A 109 8.39 -21.43 -6.81
CA PRO A 109 9.60 -22.18 -6.47
C PRO A 109 9.28 -23.52 -5.81
N SER A 110 10.05 -24.57 -6.09
CA SER A 110 9.78 -25.93 -5.60
C SER A 110 9.84 -26.05 -4.07
N ASP A 111 10.57 -25.16 -3.42
CA ASP A 111 10.76 -25.06 -1.97
C ASP A 111 9.85 -24.01 -1.32
N PHE A 112 8.93 -23.39 -2.07
CA PHE A 112 8.04 -22.37 -1.53
C PHE A 112 7.07 -22.99 -0.49
N PRO A 113 7.00 -22.43 0.73
CA PRO A 113 6.09 -22.95 1.75
C PRO A 113 4.64 -22.90 1.28
N GLN A 114 3.94 -24.02 1.44
CA GLN A 114 2.49 -24.06 1.24
C GLN A 114 1.79 -23.76 2.57
N CYS A 115 0.55 -23.28 2.49
CA CYS A 115 -0.30 -23.17 3.67
C CYS A 115 -0.29 -24.49 4.44
N TYR A 116 -0.20 -24.43 5.77
CA TYR A 116 -0.06 -25.58 6.69
C TYR A 116 1.30 -26.30 6.70
N ASN A 117 2.22 -26.01 5.77
CA ASN A 117 3.59 -26.57 5.78
C ASN A 117 4.60 -25.69 6.54
N TRP A 118 4.20 -24.50 7.00
CA TRP A 118 5.06 -23.68 7.86
C TRP A 118 4.94 -24.14 9.31
N THR A 119 5.88 -25.01 9.71
CA THR A 119 6.20 -25.20 11.13
C THR A 119 7.44 -24.36 11.42
N PRO A 120 7.37 -23.36 12.33
CA PRO A 120 8.57 -22.64 12.72
C PRO A 120 9.58 -23.64 13.28
N PRO A 121 10.90 -23.44 13.06
CA PRO A 121 11.90 -24.29 13.68
C PRO A 121 11.69 -24.29 15.20
N VAL A 122 11.32 -25.44 15.76
CA VAL A 122 11.30 -25.62 17.21
C VAL A 122 12.75 -25.85 17.60
N ASN A 123 13.42 -24.80 18.05
CA ASN A 123 14.69 -24.98 18.74
C ASN A 123 14.34 -25.54 20.12
N ASP A 124 14.65 -26.81 20.34
CA ASP A 124 14.54 -27.42 21.66
C ASP A 124 15.59 -26.76 22.57
N TYR A 125 15.17 -25.71 23.28
CA TYR A 125 15.96 -25.13 24.35
C TYR A 125 15.69 -25.93 25.61
N TYR A 126 16.62 -26.81 25.95
CA TYR A 126 16.72 -27.40 27.27
C TYR A 126 17.37 -26.37 28.20
N ASP A 127 16.72 -26.06 29.32
CA ASP A 127 17.44 -25.41 30.42
C ASP A 127 18.43 -26.41 31.06
N ASN A 128 19.28 -25.92 31.95
CA ASN A 128 20.23 -26.76 32.70
C ASN A 128 19.54 -27.77 33.65
N ASN A 129 18.21 -27.74 33.76
CA ASN A 129 17.39 -28.62 34.56
C ASN A 129 16.55 -29.59 33.70
N ASN A 130 16.83 -29.71 32.40
CA ASN A 130 16.08 -30.54 31.44
C ASN A 130 14.59 -30.18 31.29
N ASN A 131 14.18 -28.96 31.64
CA ASN A 131 12.81 -28.50 31.39
C ASN A 131 12.66 -28.09 29.93
N TYR A 132 11.53 -28.52 29.35
CA TYR A 132 11.16 -28.24 27.97
C TYR A 132 10.36 -26.94 27.91
N TYR A 133 10.80 -25.98 27.08
CA TYR A 133 10.07 -24.72 26.87
C TYR A 133 9.73 -24.52 25.39
N TYR A 134 8.44 -24.42 25.08
CA TYR A 134 7.98 -23.97 23.76
C TYR A 134 8.03 -22.44 23.70
N TYR A 135 9.05 -21.88 23.04
CA TYR A 135 9.03 -20.47 22.63
C TYR A 135 8.66 -20.38 21.15
N GLY A 136 7.36 -20.19 20.89
CA GLY A 136 6.93 -19.64 19.60
C GLY A 136 7.41 -18.21 19.52
N LYS A 137 8.33 -17.91 18.60
CA LYS A 137 8.68 -16.53 18.25
C LYS A 137 7.53 -15.83 17.57
#